data_AF-A0A4P5W7A3-F1
#
_entry.id   AF-A0A4P5W7A3-F1
#
_cell.length_a   1.000
_cell.length_b   1.000
_cell.length_c   1.000
_cell.angle_alpha   90.00
_cell.angle_beta   90.00
_cell.angle_gamma   90.00
#
_symmetry.space_group_name_H-M   'P 1'
#
loop_
_entity.id
_entity.type
_entity.pdbx_description
1 polymer ?
#
loop_
_entity_poly.entity_id
_entity_poly.type
_entity_poly.pdbx_seq_one_letter_code
_entity_poly.pdbx_strand_id
1 'polypeptide(L)'
;MSFFPIFSWLKTYSRTDFNGDLFAGVMTAILLVPQGIAFALLAGLPPQFGLYASILPPLFYAVLGTSRTLSVGPVSIAAIMIASVLQLPEVGALGNPLQSAVILSAESGAILLIMAIFRMGGLVNFISHPVLTGFTSGAALLIIGSQLPQTLGLKSPTCGFDTVCYQTYLQGTNTTTLLMTGVALALLLFFGKPLLSLLKILRLSPSLITAIGKCGALVTVAFTTFAVVIGI
;
A
#
# COMPACT_ATOMS: atom_id res chain seq x y z
N MET A 1 3.07 18.06 25.74
CA MET A 1 3.09 16.89 24.83
C MET A 1 3.08 15.65 25.72
N SER A 2 2.00 14.87 25.73
CA SER A 2 2.07 13.54 26.35
C SER A 2 2.86 12.66 25.39
N PHE A 3 4.01 12.12 25.83
CA PHE A 3 4.80 11.17 25.03
C PHE A 3 4.04 9.86 24.77
N PHE A 4 2.99 9.59 25.57
CA PHE A 4 2.11 8.45 25.42
C PHE A 4 0.66 8.93 25.31
N PRO A 5 0.20 9.34 24.12
CA PRO A 5 -1.18 9.75 23.90
C PRO A 5 -2.18 8.63 24.24
N ILE A 6 -1.76 7.37 24.22
CA ILE A 6 -2.57 6.20 24.58
C ILE A 6 -3.31 6.34 25.90
N PHE A 7 -2.66 6.85 26.95
CA PHE A 7 -3.29 7.01 28.25
C PHE A 7 -4.37 8.10 28.30
N SER A 8 -4.39 9.00 27.32
CA SER A 8 -5.44 10.02 27.25
C SER A 8 -6.69 9.50 26.56
N TRP A 9 -6.56 8.82 25.42
CA TRP A 9 -7.71 8.33 24.68
C TRP A 9 -8.31 7.06 25.27
N LEU A 10 -7.50 6.20 25.92
CA LEU A 10 -8.00 4.97 26.52
C LEU A 10 -8.98 5.26 27.67
N LYS A 11 -8.83 6.40 28.36
CA LYS A 11 -9.73 6.85 29.44
C LYS A 11 -11.14 7.18 28.95
N THR A 12 -11.28 7.63 27.71
CA THR A 12 -12.57 8.00 27.10
C THR A 12 -13.06 6.94 26.11
N TYR A 13 -12.40 5.78 26.06
CA TYR A 13 -12.70 4.71 25.12
C TYR A 13 -13.98 3.97 25.53
N SER A 14 -14.98 3.99 24.66
CA SER A 14 -16.28 3.38 24.91
C SER A 14 -16.40 2.00 24.28
N ARG A 15 -17.38 1.19 24.75
CA ARG A 15 -17.70 -0.11 24.11
C ARG A 15 -18.20 0.05 22.68
N THR A 16 -18.83 1.18 22.36
CA THR A 16 -19.26 1.51 20.99
C THR A 16 -18.07 1.75 20.07
N ASP A 17 -17.01 2.39 20.57
CA ASP A 17 -15.77 2.56 19.82
C ASP A 17 -15.11 1.21 19.55
N PHE A 18 -15.07 0.32 20.56
CA PHE A 18 -14.49 -1.02 20.42
C PHE A 18 -15.10 -1.81 19.26
N ASN A 19 -16.43 -1.84 19.14
CA ASN A 19 -17.09 -2.59 18.07
C ASN A 19 -16.78 -2.00 16.69
N GLY A 20 -16.74 -0.68 16.58
CA GLY A 20 -16.39 0.01 15.34
C GLY A 20 -14.93 -0.23 14.93
N ASP A 21 -14.01 -0.08 15.89
CA ASP A 21 -12.58 -0.25 15.69
C ASP A 21 -12.21 -1.72 15.43
N LEU A 22 -12.90 -2.69 16.05
CA LEU A 22 -12.69 -4.10 15.77
C LEU A 22 -13.04 -4.43 14.32
N PHE A 23 -14.20 -3.97 13.86
CA PHE A 23 -14.61 -4.17 12.47
C PHE A 23 -13.66 -3.48 11.49
N ALA A 24 -13.31 -2.21 11.76
CA ALA A 24 -12.37 -1.46 10.93
C ALA A 24 -10.96 -2.09 10.93
N GLY A 25 -10.50 -2.59 12.08
CA GLY A 25 -9.21 -3.24 12.26
C GLY A 25 -9.12 -4.57 11.51
N VAL A 26 -10.16 -5.41 11.59
CA VAL A 26 -10.24 -6.66 10.80
C VAL A 26 -10.21 -6.35 9.30
N MET A 27 -11.01 -5.38 8.84
CA MET A 27 -11.02 -4.98 7.43
C MET A 27 -9.66 -4.44 6.99
N THR A 28 -9.03 -3.60 7.81
CA THR A 28 -7.70 -3.05 7.54
C THR A 28 -6.65 -4.16 7.46
N ALA A 29 -6.65 -5.10 8.42
CA ALA A 29 -5.71 -6.22 8.44
C ALA A 29 -5.84 -7.11 7.20
N ILE A 30 -7.08 -7.45 6.82
CA ILE A 30 -7.37 -8.24 5.62
C ILE A 30 -6.82 -7.58 4.35
N LEU A 31 -6.90 -6.25 4.24
CA LEU A 31 -6.38 -5.49 3.10
C LEU A 31 -4.86 -5.31 3.15
N LEU A 32 -4.28 -5.13 4.34
CA LEU A 32 -2.85 -4.89 4.53
C LEU A 32 -1.98 -6.10 4.21
N VAL A 33 -2.50 -7.33 4.36
CA VAL A 33 -1.75 -8.56 4.07
C VAL A 33 -1.35 -8.67 2.60
N PRO A 34 -2.30 -8.71 1.62
CA PRO A 34 -1.94 -8.77 0.21
C PRO A 34 -1.20 -7.52 -0.25
N GLN A 35 -1.59 -6.33 0.24
CA GLN A 35 -0.92 -5.07 -0.10
C GLN A 35 0.54 -5.05 0.37
N GLY A 36 0.81 -5.47 1.61
CA GLY A 36 2.16 -5.53 2.16
C GLY A 36 3.05 -6.50 1.38
N ILE A 37 2.54 -7.69 1.04
CA ILE A 37 3.24 -8.67 0.22
C ILE A 37 3.58 -8.08 -1.16
N ALA A 38 2.60 -7.45 -1.83
CA ALA A 38 2.82 -6.82 -3.12
C ALA A 38 3.89 -5.72 -3.05
N PHE A 39 3.87 -4.88 -2.02
CA PHE A 39 4.86 -3.81 -1.84
C PHE A 39 6.25 -4.34 -1.49
N ALA A 40 6.37 -5.43 -0.72
CA ALA A 40 7.66 -6.08 -0.51
C ALA A 40 8.24 -6.62 -1.82
N LEU A 41 7.40 -7.25 -2.66
CA LEU A 41 7.81 -7.74 -3.98
C LEU A 41 8.21 -6.59 -4.92
N LEU A 42 7.51 -5.46 -4.88
CA LEU A 42 7.91 -4.24 -5.63
C LEU A 42 9.25 -3.69 -5.15
N ALA A 43 9.55 -3.78 -3.85
CA ALA A 43 10.84 -3.42 -3.27
C ALA A 43 11.97 -4.41 -3.60
N GLY A 44 11.66 -5.54 -4.25
CA GLY A 44 12.63 -6.62 -4.49
C GLY A 44 12.95 -7.44 -3.24
N LEU A 45 12.09 -7.38 -2.22
CA LEU A 45 12.29 -8.07 -0.93
C LEU A 45 11.38 -9.31 -0.80
N PRO A 46 11.75 -10.27 0.05
CA PRO A 46 10.92 -11.42 0.36
C PRO A 46 9.55 -11.01 0.94
N PRO A 47 8.46 -11.75 0.66
CA PRO A 47 7.11 -11.42 1.11
C PRO A 47 6.96 -11.18 2.61
N GLN A 48 7.72 -11.89 3.46
CA GLN A 48 7.63 -11.72 4.92
C GLN A 48 7.97 -10.30 5.40
N PHE A 49 8.82 -9.54 4.68
CA PHE A 49 9.12 -8.16 5.04
C PHE A 49 7.91 -7.24 4.88
N GLY A 50 7.03 -7.54 3.93
CA GLY A 50 5.75 -6.86 3.77
C GLY A 50 4.83 -7.07 4.97
N LEU A 51 4.82 -8.28 5.53
CA LEU A 51 4.06 -8.60 6.73
C LEU A 51 4.64 -7.88 7.96
N TYR A 52 5.95 -7.85 8.12
CA TYR A 52 6.60 -7.11 9.21
C TYR A 52 6.27 -5.61 9.14
N ALA A 53 6.33 -5.02 7.95
CA ALA A 53 5.96 -3.62 7.71
C ALA A 53 4.46 -3.33 7.88
N SER A 54 3.60 -4.34 7.76
CA SER A 54 2.15 -4.21 7.98
C SER A 54 1.70 -4.44 9.43
N ILE A 55 2.55 -5.00 10.30
CA ILE A 55 2.20 -5.32 11.70
C ILE A 55 2.88 -4.37 12.69
N LEU A 56 4.21 -4.24 12.60
CA LEU A 56 4.98 -3.53 13.63
C LEU A 56 4.68 -2.02 13.64
N PRO A 57 4.69 -1.29 12.50
CA PRO A 57 4.42 0.15 12.52
C PRO A 57 3.05 0.56 13.07
N PRO A 58 1.92 -0.07 12.69
CA PRO A 58 0.63 0.25 13.33
C PRO A 58 0.62 -0.03 14.83
N LEU A 59 1.29 -1.07 15.31
CA LEU A 59 1.37 -1.37 16.74
C LEU A 59 2.13 -0.29 17.51
N PHE A 60 3.27 0.18 16.99
CA PHE A 60 3.99 1.32 17.56
C PHE A 60 3.17 2.61 17.47
N TYR A 61 2.48 2.84 16.34
CA TYR A 61 1.65 4.02 16.15
C TYR A 61 0.42 4.04 17.08
N ALA A 62 -0.17 2.90 17.42
CA ALA A 62 -1.28 2.84 18.37
C ALA A 62 -0.90 3.38 19.76
N VAL A 63 0.37 3.23 20.16
CA VAL A 63 0.90 3.68 21.46
C VAL A 63 1.36 5.14 21.41
N LEU A 64 2.09 5.51 20.35
CA LEU A 64 2.80 6.78 20.24
C LEU A 64 2.05 7.84 19.39
N GLY A 65 1.11 7.40 18.57
CA GLY A 65 0.39 8.21 17.60
C GLY A 65 -0.60 9.17 18.26
N THR A 66 -0.78 10.32 17.62
CA THR A 66 -1.70 11.38 18.09
C THR A 66 -3.09 11.28 17.48
N SER A 67 -3.22 10.59 16.34
CA SER A 67 -4.51 10.37 15.66
C SER A 67 -5.02 8.95 15.93
N ARG A 68 -6.27 8.84 16.38
CA ARG A 68 -6.93 7.55 16.63
C ARG A 68 -7.37 6.82 15.36
N THR A 69 -7.48 7.52 14.24
CA THR A 69 -8.06 6.99 12.98
C THR A 69 -7.04 6.85 11.86
N LEU A 70 -5.79 7.29 12.07
CA LEU A 70 -4.74 7.14 11.07
C LEU A 70 -4.22 5.70 11.08
N SER A 71 -4.29 5.03 9.94
CA SER A 71 -3.66 3.74 9.73
C SER A 71 -2.27 3.93 9.12
N VAL A 72 -1.24 3.38 9.77
CA VAL A 72 0.13 3.34 9.25
C VAL A 72 0.38 1.98 8.63
N GLY A 73 1.04 1.95 7.48
CA GLY A 73 1.38 0.71 6.78
C GLY A 73 2.36 0.97 5.64
N PRO A 74 2.76 -0.08 4.90
CA PRO A 74 3.65 0.06 3.76
C PRO A 74 2.95 0.82 2.62
N VAL A 75 3.74 1.56 1.83
CA VAL A 75 3.26 2.41 0.73
C VAL A 75 4.04 2.10 -0.54
N SER A 76 3.37 2.04 -1.69
CA SER A 76 3.96 1.70 -3.00
C SER A 76 5.16 2.58 -3.37
N ILE A 77 5.06 3.90 -3.17
CA ILE A 77 6.14 4.84 -3.50
C ILE A 77 7.41 4.51 -2.71
N ALA A 78 7.27 4.25 -1.41
CA ALA A 78 8.40 3.89 -0.56
C ALA A 78 9.04 2.57 -1.01
N ALA A 79 8.23 1.58 -1.40
CA ALA A 79 8.74 0.32 -1.95
C ALA A 79 9.56 0.52 -3.23
N ILE A 80 9.10 1.38 -4.14
CA ILE A 80 9.82 1.68 -5.39
C ILE A 80 11.11 2.46 -5.11
N MET A 81 11.09 3.39 -4.16
CA MET A 81 12.29 4.10 -3.73
C MET A 81 13.32 3.14 -3.12
N ILE A 82 12.89 2.22 -2.24
CA ILE A 82 13.76 1.17 -1.68
C ILE A 82 14.36 0.33 -2.82
N ALA A 83 13.54 -0.14 -3.77
CA ALA A 83 14.04 -0.89 -4.93
C ALA A 83 15.11 -0.12 -5.70
N SER A 84 14.90 1.18 -5.94
CA SER A 84 15.86 2.02 -6.68
C SER A 84 17.21 2.14 -5.96
N VAL A 85 17.22 2.20 -4.63
CA VAL A 85 18.45 2.26 -3.82
C VAL A 85 19.14 0.89 -3.81
N LEU A 86 18.39 -0.20 -3.64
CA LEU A 86 18.96 -1.55 -3.60
C LEU A 86 19.56 -1.99 -4.95
N GLN A 87 19.13 -1.37 -6.06
CA GLN A 87 19.65 -1.63 -7.40
C GLN A 87 20.93 -0.82 -7.73
N LEU A 88 21.36 0.09 -6.85
CA LEU A 88 22.60 0.84 -7.07
C LEU A 88 23.81 -0.10 -7.00
N PRO A 89 24.78 -0.01 -7.94
CA PRO A 89 25.94 -0.90 -7.97
C PRO A 89 26.75 -0.88 -6.67
N GLU A 90 26.88 0.29 -6.05
CA GLU A 90 27.59 0.50 -4.79
C GLU A 90 26.92 -0.24 -3.63
N VAL A 91 25.59 -0.22 -3.58
CA VAL A 91 24.81 -0.94 -2.56
C VAL A 91 24.81 -2.43 -2.83
N GLY A 92 24.73 -2.85 -4.10
CA GLY A 92 24.85 -4.24 -4.51
C GLY A 92 26.21 -4.85 -4.16
N ALA A 93 27.29 -4.06 -4.23
CA ALA A 93 28.64 -4.49 -3.86
C ALA A 93 28.81 -4.80 -2.36
N LEU A 94 27.93 -4.25 -1.50
CA LEU A 94 27.91 -4.56 -0.06
C LEU A 94 27.37 -5.96 0.25
N GLY A 95 26.85 -6.67 -0.75
CA GLY A 95 26.45 -8.07 -0.65
C GLY A 95 24.95 -8.24 -0.45
N ASN A 96 24.49 -8.42 0.79
CA ASN A 96 23.14 -8.92 1.06
C ASN A 96 22.06 -7.80 0.97
N PRO A 97 21.15 -7.84 -0.02
CA PRO A 97 20.14 -6.81 -0.21
C PRO A 97 19.16 -6.70 0.97
N LEU A 98 18.95 -7.78 1.74
CA LEU A 98 18.10 -7.76 2.92
C LEU A 98 18.74 -6.93 4.05
N GLN A 99 20.05 -7.08 4.24
CA GLN A 99 20.77 -6.30 5.25
C GLN A 99 20.77 -4.83 4.86
N SER A 100 21.04 -4.52 3.58
CA SER A 100 20.98 -3.15 3.06
C SER A 100 19.60 -2.52 3.26
N ALA A 101 18.51 -3.26 3.02
CA ALA A 101 17.15 -2.76 3.24
C ALA A 101 16.86 -2.47 4.72
N VAL A 102 17.32 -3.33 5.63
CA VAL A 102 17.17 -3.14 7.09
C VAL A 102 17.98 -1.92 7.55
N ILE A 103 19.22 -1.77 7.07
CA ILE A 103 20.08 -0.61 7.38
C ILE A 103 19.42 0.68 6.86
N LEU A 104 18.95 0.69 5.62
CA LEU A 104 18.26 1.84 5.02
C LEU A 104 17.02 2.23 5.83
N SER A 105 16.24 1.24 6.30
CA SER A 105 15.08 1.49 7.17
C SER A 105 15.51 2.07 8.53
N ALA A 106 16.61 1.58 9.11
CA ALA A 106 17.14 2.08 10.37
C ALA A 106 17.67 3.51 10.25
N GLU A 107 18.42 3.82 9.18
CA GLU A 107 18.92 5.17 8.87
C GLU A 107 17.77 6.15 8.62
N SER A 108 16.78 5.75 7.83
CA SER A 108 15.57 6.55 7.60
C SER A 108 14.84 6.85 8.91
N GLY A 109 14.70 5.84 9.79
CA GLY A 109 14.12 5.99 11.12
C GLY A 109 14.93 6.93 12.01
N ALA A 110 16.26 6.82 11.99
CA ALA A 110 17.16 7.69 12.74
C ALA A 110 17.05 9.15 12.28
N ILE A 111 17.03 9.40 10.96
CA ILE A 111 16.85 10.73 10.39
C ILE A 111 15.49 11.30 10.79
N LEU A 112 14.41 10.51 10.69
CA LEU A 112 13.08 10.92 11.14
C LEU A 112 13.04 11.25 12.65
N LEU A 113 13.75 10.49 13.47
CA LEU A 113 13.86 10.71 14.91
C LEU A 113 14.64 12.00 15.21
N ILE A 114 15.75 12.25 14.51
CA ILE A 114 16.52 13.49 14.62
C ILE A 114 15.65 14.69 14.23
N MET A 115 14.93 14.62 13.10
CA MET A 115 14.00 15.67 12.68
C MET A 115 12.88 15.89 13.71
N ALA A 116 12.39 14.84 14.35
CA ALA A 116 11.39 14.93 15.41
C ALA A 116 11.95 15.63 16.67
N ILE A 117 13.19 15.35 17.07
CA ILE A 117 13.89 16.04 18.18
C ILE A 117 13.97 17.55 17.89
N PHE A 118 14.35 17.93 16.67
CA PHE A 118 14.36 19.32 16.22
C PHE A 118 12.98 19.91 15.92
N ARG A 119 11.90 19.15 16.16
CA ARG A 119 10.50 19.55 15.91
C ARG A 119 10.25 20.05 14.49
N MET A 120 10.95 19.47 13.52
CA MET A 120 10.88 19.85 12.11
C MET A 120 9.54 19.47 11.44
N GLY A 121 8.62 18.81 12.14
CA GLY A 121 7.28 18.52 11.63
C GLY A 121 6.48 19.78 11.21
N GLY A 122 6.80 20.95 11.79
CA GLY A 122 6.21 22.23 11.36
C GLY A 122 6.58 22.62 9.93
N LEU A 123 7.68 22.10 9.37
CA LEU A 123 8.10 22.38 7.99
C LEU A 123 7.08 21.87 6.96
N VAL A 124 6.33 20.82 7.30
CA VAL A 124 5.28 20.27 6.43
C VAL A 124 4.19 21.32 6.14
N ASN A 125 3.95 22.25 7.06
CA ASN A 125 2.97 23.33 6.87
C ASN A 125 3.40 24.38 5.84
N PHE A 126 4.69 24.42 5.46
CA PHE A 126 5.20 25.31 4.42
C PHE A 126 5.15 24.68 3.02
N ILE A 127 4.74 23.42 2.90
CA ILE A 127 4.55 22.79 1.59
C ILE A 127 3.29 23.37 0.96
N SER A 128 3.45 24.06 -0.16
CA SER A 128 2.35 24.69 -0.86
C SER A 128 1.40 23.64 -1.45
N HIS A 129 0.11 24.00 -1.55
CA HIS A 129 -0.90 23.14 -2.17
C HIS A 129 -0.51 22.68 -3.59
N PRO A 130 0.04 23.54 -4.48
CA PRO A 130 0.52 23.10 -5.80
C PRO A 130 1.57 21.99 -5.75
N VAL A 131 2.52 22.05 -4.81
CA VAL A 131 3.57 21.03 -4.65
C VAL A 131 2.95 19.70 -4.20
N LEU A 132 2.02 19.72 -3.24
CA LEU A 132 1.31 18.52 -2.81
C LEU A 132 0.49 17.91 -3.95
N THR A 133 -0.21 18.72 -4.75
CA THR A 133 -0.98 18.23 -5.90
C THR A 133 -0.08 17.68 -7.01
N GLY A 134 1.07 18.30 -7.26
CA GLY A 134 2.05 17.83 -8.24
C GLY A 134 2.67 16.51 -7.81
N PHE A 135 3.11 16.41 -6.55
CA PHE A 135 3.67 15.19 -5.97
C PHE A 135 2.66 14.04 -6.00
N THR A 136 1.42 14.27 -5.58
CA THR A 136 0.38 13.23 -5.58
C THR A 136 0.00 12.78 -6.99
N SER A 137 -0.08 13.69 -7.96
CA SER A 137 -0.32 13.34 -9.37
C SER A 137 0.84 12.54 -9.98
N GLY A 138 2.08 12.97 -9.73
CA GLY A 138 3.28 12.24 -10.15
C GLY A 138 3.37 10.86 -9.52
N ALA A 139 3.08 10.75 -8.23
CA ALA A 139 2.99 9.48 -7.53
C ALA A 139 1.93 8.55 -8.12
N ALA A 140 0.75 9.07 -8.49
CA ALA A 140 -0.30 8.27 -9.13
C ALA A 140 0.16 7.71 -10.49
N LEU A 141 0.80 8.55 -11.32
CA LEU A 141 1.37 8.11 -12.61
C LEU A 141 2.46 7.05 -12.41
N LEU A 142 3.35 7.26 -11.44
CA LEU A 142 4.42 6.32 -11.11
C LEU A 142 3.85 4.99 -10.63
N ILE A 143 2.82 5.00 -9.77
CA ILE A 143 2.14 3.78 -9.33
C ILE A 143 1.53 3.05 -10.52
N ILE A 144 0.77 3.73 -11.38
CA ILE A 144 0.17 3.12 -12.58
C ILE A 144 1.24 2.51 -13.48
N GLY A 145 2.32 3.25 -13.75
CA GLY A 145 3.44 2.77 -14.56
C GLY A 145 4.14 1.55 -13.93
N SER A 146 4.32 1.55 -12.61
CA SER A 146 4.97 0.45 -11.88
C SER A 146 4.17 -0.85 -11.88
N GLN A 147 2.84 -0.78 -12.09
CA GLN A 147 1.96 -1.95 -12.14
C GLN A 147 1.70 -2.43 -13.57
N LEU A 148 2.03 -1.63 -14.59
CA LEU A 148 1.76 -1.97 -15.99
C LEU A 148 2.36 -3.32 -16.41
N PRO A 149 3.65 -3.61 -16.13
CA PRO A 149 4.25 -4.91 -16.45
C PRO A 149 3.44 -6.09 -15.89
N GLN A 150 3.10 -6.06 -14.60
CA GLN A 150 2.41 -7.13 -13.91
C GLN A 150 0.98 -7.30 -14.44
N THR A 151 0.30 -6.19 -14.77
CA THR A 151 -1.06 -6.23 -15.37
C THR A 151 -1.08 -6.87 -16.77
N LEU A 152 0.04 -6.82 -17.48
CA LEU A 152 0.25 -7.42 -18.79
C LEU A 152 0.81 -8.85 -18.72
N GLY A 153 1.09 -9.36 -17.50
CA GLY A 153 1.74 -10.65 -17.28
C GLY A 153 3.23 -10.67 -17.61
N LEU A 154 3.86 -9.50 -17.64
CA LEU A 154 5.27 -9.31 -17.96
C LEU A 154 6.09 -9.11 -16.68
N LYS A 155 7.37 -9.52 -16.71
CA LYS A 155 8.35 -9.21 -15.66
C LYS A 155 8.88 -7.79 -15.81
N SER A 156 9.43 -7.18 -14.75
CA SER A 156 9.99 -5.83 -14.83
C SER A 156 10.96 -5.67 -16.02
N PRO A 157 10.79 -4.62 -16.86
CA PRO A 157 11.58 -4.45 -18.07
C PRO A 157 13.04 -4.13 -17.72
N THR A 158 13.98 -4.81 -18.37
CA THR A 158 15.43 -4.54 -18.28
C THR A 158 15.94 -3.74 -19.48
N CYS A 159 15.04 -3.19 -20.29
CA CYS A 159 15.33 -2.60 -21.60
C CYS A 159 15.96 -1.19 -21.56
N GLY A 160 15.99 -0.51 -20.41
CA GLY A 160 16.43 0.89 -20.34
C GLY A 160 15.61 1.77 -21.29
N PHE A 161 16.29 2.46 -22.23
CA PHE A 161 15.68 3.31 -23.27
C PHE A 161 15.63 2.65 -24.66
N ASP A 162 15.93 1.35 -24.77
CA ASP A 162 15.95 0.64 -26.06
C ASP A 162 14.52 0.33 -26.55
N THR A 163 14.09 1.02 -27.61
CA THR A 163 12.77 0.88 -28.22
C THR A 163 12.54 -0.48 -28.88
N VAL A 164 13.60 -1.14 -29.40
CA VAL A 164 13.51 -2.46 -30.04
C VAL A 164 13.31 -3.55 -28.99
N CYS A 165 13.98 -3.41 -27.84
CA CYS A 165 13.76 -4.28 -26.69
C CYS A 165 12.30 -4.22 -26.22
N TYR A 166 11.71 -3.03 -26.11
CA TYR A 166 10.30 -2.88 -25.74
C TYR A 166 9.35 -3.53 -26.75
N GLN A 167 9.64 -3.46 -28.06
CA GLN A 167 8.80 -4.09 -29.07
C GLN A 167 8.73 -5.61 -28.90
N THR A 168 9.87 -6.26 -28.60
CA THR A 168 9.94 -7.70 -28.34
C THR A 168 9.33 -8.05 -26.99
N TYR A 169 9.59 -7.24 -25.97
CA TYR A 169 9.07 -7.41 -24.62
C TYR A 169 7.53 -7.39 -24.58
N LEU A 170 6.89 -6.50 -25.34
CA LEU A 170 5.43 -6.41 -25.44
C LEU A 170 4.79 -7.62 -26.15
N GLN A 171 5.54 -8.38 -26.94
CA GLN A 171 5.03 -9.63 -27.54
C GLN A 171 4.90 -10.76 -26.52
N GLY A 172 5.61 -10.69 -25.39
CA GLY A 172 5.53 -11.68 -24.31
C GLY A 172 4.29 -11.57 -23.43
N THR A 173 3.28 -10.78 -23.85
CA THR A 173 2.08 -10.51 -23.05
C THR A 173 1.28 -11.79 -22.80
N ASN A 174 0.81 -11.97 -21.58
CA ASN A 174 -0.01 -13.13 -21.20
C ASN A 174 -1.49 -12.76 -21.23
N THR A 175 -2.23 -13.35 -22.16
CA THR A 175 -3.68 -13.09 -22.33
C THR A 175 -4.50 -13.47 -21.11
N THR A 176 -4.13 -14.55 -20.40
CA THR A 176 -4.82 -14.98 -19.17
C THR A 176 -4.64 -13.95 -18.06
N THR A 177 -3.42 -13.45 -17.85
CA THR A 177 -3.16 -12.38 -16.87
C THR A 177 -3.91 -11.10 -17.21
N LEU A 178 -4.00 -10.75 -18.50
CA LEU A 178 -4.75 -9.59 -18.96
C LEU A 178 -6.25 -9.72 -18.68
N LEU A 179 -6.84 -10.89 -18.96
CA LEU A 179 -8.25 -11.19 -18.67
C LEU A 179 -8.52 -11.13 -17.16
N MET A 180 -7.66 -11.77 -16.34
CA MET A 180 -7.77 -11.71 -14.87
C MET A 180 -7.71 -10.28 -14.37
N THR A 181 -6.79 -9.47 -14.88
CA THR A 181 -6.66 -8.06 -14.50
C THR A 181 -7.90 -7.27 -14.92
N GLY A 182 -8.42 -7.50 -16.13
CA GLY A 182 -9.64 -6.86 -16.63
C GLY A 182 -10.86 -7.18 -15.75
N VAL A 183 -11.04 -8.45 -15.37
CA VAL A 183 -12.11 -8.89 -14.47
C VAL A 183 -11.93 -8.28 -13.08
N ALA A 184 -10.71 -8.30 -12.54
CA ALA A 184 -10.41 -7.70 -11.24
C ALA A 184 -10.71 -6.21 -11.22
N LEU A 185 -10.31 -5.48 -12.27
CA LEU A 185 -10.59 -4.04 -12.40
C LEU A 185 -12.09 -3.77 -12.53
N ALA A 186 -12.81 -4.57 -13.33
CA ALA A 186 -14.25 -4.45 -13.48
C ALA A 186 -14.97 -4.67 -12.15
N LEU A 187 -14.58 -5.69 -11.37
CA LEU A 187 -15.12 -5.94 -10.02
C LEU A 187 -14.82 -4.77 -9.08
N LEU A 188 -13.57 -4.29 -9.03
CA LEU A 188 -13.20 -3.14 -8.18
C LEU A 188 -14.00 -1.88 -8.52
N LEU A 189 -14.15 -1.58 -9.81
CA LEU A 189 -14.94 -0.43 -10.28
C LEU A 189 -16.44 -0.61 -9.98
N PHE A 190 -16.95 -1.84 -10.09
CA PHE A 190 -18.34 -2.18 -9.76
C PHE A 190 -18.64 -1.96 -8.27
N PHE A 191 -17.78 -2.45 -7.37
CA PHE A 191 -17.93 -2.25 -5.92
C PHE A 191 -17.78 -0.79 -5.47
N GLY A 192 -17.25 0.08 -6.34
CA GLY A 192 -17.19 1.52 -6.13
C GLY A 192 -18.53 2.22 -6.37
N LYS A 193 -18.57 3.18 -7.29
CA LYS A 193 -19.74 4.07 -7.50
C LYS A 193 -21.06 3.35 -7.86
N PRO A 194 -21.10 2.33 -8.73
CA PRO A 194 -22.38 1.78 -9.17
C PRO A 194 -23.05 0.92 -8.10
N LEU A 195 -22.32 0.05 -7.39
CA LEU A 195 -22.88 -0.73 -6.28
C LEU A 195 -23.33 0.18 -5.13
N LEU A 196 -22.51 1.18 -4.76
CA LEU A 196 -22.88 2.13 -3.71
C LEU A 196 -24.14 2.94 -4.08
N SER A 197 -24.30 3.29 -5.36
CA SER A 197 -25.53 3.96 -5.84
C SER A 197 -26.74 3.04 -5.77
N LEU A 198 -26.60 1.76 -6.16
CA LEU A 198 -27.67 0.77 -6.07
C LEU A 198 -28.12 0.52 -4.62
N LEU A 199 -27.16 0.38 -3.69
CA LEU A 199 -27.46 0.16 -2.27
C LEU A 199 -28.14 1.37 -1.61
N LYS A 200 -27.84 2.59 -2.08
CA LYS A 200 -28.57 3.80 -1.66
C LYS A 200 -30.01 3.79 -2.16
N ILE A 201 -30.25 3.36 -3.40
CA ILE A 201 -31.61 3.22 -3.97
C ILE A 201 -32.42 2.18 -3.16
N LEU A 202 -31.77 1.10 -2.73
CA LEU A 202 -32.36 0.06 -1.88
C LEU A 202 -32.54 0.45 -0.39
N ARG A 203 -32.26 1.72 -0.02
CA ARG A 203 -32.44 2.27 1.34
C ARG A 203 -31.75 1.46 2.46
N LEU A 204 -30.58 0.88 2.18
CA LEU A 204 -29.78 0.22 3.23
C LEU A 204 -29.15 1.23 4.20
N SER A 205 -28.78 0.76 5.39
CA SER A 205 -28.12 1.59 6.40
C SER A 205 -26.72 2.05 5.91
N PRO A 206 -26.28 3.27 6.24
CA PRO A 206 -24.98 3.81 5.81
C PRO A 206 -23.78 2.94 6.21
N SER A 207 -23.88 2.26 7.36
CA SER A 207 -22.86 1.32 7.85
C SER A 207 -22.75 0.08 6.97
N LEU A 208 -23.87 -0.45 6.46
CA LEU A 208 -23.84 -1.59 5.53
C LEU A 208 -23.28 -1.18 4.16
N ILE A 209 -23.65 0.01 3.68
CA ILE A 209 -23.17 0.54 2.39
C ILE A 209 -21.64 0.67 2.41
N THR A 210 -21.09 1.24 3.48
CA THR A 210 -19.65 1.41 3.64
C THR A 210 -18.93 0.07 3.87
N ALA A 211 -19.53 -0.87 4.60
CA ALA A 211 -18.99 -2.21 4.76
C ALA A 211 -18.92 -2.95 3.42
N ILE A 212 -20.02 -3.00 2.66
CA ILE A 212 -20.09 -3.70 1.37
C ILE A 212 -19.12 -3.10 0.34
N GLY A 213 -19.03 -1.76 0.27
CA GLY A 213 -18.07 -1.10 -0.62
C GLY A 213 -16.62 -1.45 -0.30
N LYS A 214 -16.27 -1.54 1.00
CA LYS A 214 -14.91 -1.92 1.44
C LYS A 214 -14.59 -3.39 1.22
N CYS A 215 -15.59 -4.27 1.23
CA CYS A 215 -15.42 -5.69 0.91
C CYS A 215 -15.06 -5.95 -0.56
N GLY A 216 -15.27 -4.99 -1.47
CA GLY A 216 -15.01 -5.17 -2.90
C GLY A 216 -13.59 -5.62 -3.21
N ALA A 217 -12.59 -4.99 -2.59
CA ALA A 217 -11.19 -5.39 -2.79
C ALA A 217 -10.91 -6.81 -2.29
N LEU A 218 -11.52 -7.22 -1.17
CA LEU A 218 -11.40 -8.57 -0.64
C LEU A 218 -12.05 -9.61 -1.56
N VAL A 219 -13.27 -9.34 -2.03
CA VAL A 219 -14.00 -10.22 -2.96
C VAL A 219 -13.20 -10.39 -4.25
N THR A 220 -12.64 -9.30 -4.77
CA THR A 220 -11.78 -9.36 -5.96
C THR A 220 -10.57 -10.25 -5.72
N VAL A 221 -9.83 -10.06 -4.62
CA VAL A 221 -8.64 -10.87 -4.30
C VAL A 221 -9.00 -12.35 -4.11
N ALA A 222 -10.09 -12.64 -3.40
CA ALA A 222 -10.55 -14.02 -3.18
C ALA A 222 -10.95 -14.69 -4.49
N PHE A 223 -11.70 -13.99 -5.34
CA PHE A 223 -12.13 -14.50 -6.65
C PHE A 223 -10.96 -14.76 -7.59
N THR A 224 -10.01 -13.81 -7.71
CA THR A 224 -8.85 -13.99 -8.58
C THR A 224 -7.92 -15.08 -8.08
N THR A 225 -7.69 -15.18 -6.77
CA THR A 225 -6.89 -16.27 -6.18
C THR A 225 -7.53 -17.63 -6.45
N PHE A 226 -8.84 -17.74 -6.28
CA PHE A 226 -9.58 -18.98 -6.55
C PHE A 226 -9.51 -19.39 -8.02
N ALA A 227 -9.64 -18.43 -8.95
CA ALA A 227 -9.49 -18.67 -10.38
C ALA A 227 -8.11 -19.27 -10.73
N VAL A 228 -7.04 -18.69 -10.19
CA VAL A 228 -5.66 -19.18 -10.38
C VAL A 228 -5.48 -20.60 -9.83
N VAL A 229 -6.03 -20.90 -8.65
CA VAL A 229 -5.91 -22.24 -8.02
C VAL A 229 -6.59 -23.33 -8.85
N ILE A 230 -7.66 -22.99 -9.56
CA ILE A 230 -8.40 -23.94 -10.42
C ILE A 230 -7.76 -24.08 -11.82
N GLY A 231 -6.75 -23.26 -12.13
CA GLY A 231 -6.04 -23.31 -13.42
C GLY A 231 -6.83 -22.67 -14.56
N ILE A 232 -7.77 -21.77 -14.23
CA ILE A 232 -8.39 -20.83 -15.18
C ILE A 232 -7.44 -19.65 -15.36
#